data_AF-T0CCE8-F1
#
_entry.id   AF-T0CCE8-F1
#
_cell.length_a   1.000
_cell.length_b   1.000
_cell.length_c   1.000
_cell.angle_alpha   90.00
_cell.angle_beta   90.00
_cell.angle_gamma   90.00
#
_symmetry.space_group_name_H-M   'P 1'
#
loop_
_entity.id
_entity.type
_entity.pdbx_description
1 polymer ?
#
loop_
_entity_poly.entity_id
_entity_poly.type
_entity_poly.pdbx_seq_one_letter_code
_entity_poly.pdbx_strand_id
1 'polypeptide(L)'
;MIKLLIILMLSLPAFSLVITEDMRWKEYEHSAYQYLPPMGSEKVVNKVEVKTNPIVRDQDGFGTCYLFAMTSLMDQSCLKSGNCTKDDQISVLDVLGKTQLKSGDQSEFLGLNGGNLSQVIDALTKGEKVSLKFAKEECAPYQQIENYNNPDNDFRIVNYPQLLAINEIYHQVKDSSLKDGVCNKCTEDFFKDFFPFSSSMLESLSRAATKITSINAFEEFLNEVLIPKKCQEDKSQIKLAPIGFKQERISDVEKFRNKMTELFEKDKSAAISSCTWTRYCNDPSIKYMEMCPKEQRKRYCGGHAYLLSGFRKICDDKNKCRNQYRVHNSWGKNFEVFNDNGWVNEDSLFKAYLDLGNQLVTYTED
;
A
#
# COMPACT_ATOMS: atom_id res chain seq x y z
N MET A 1 -29.66 -62.86 22.97
CA MET A 1 -28.94 -62.69 21.69
C MET A 1 -28.91 -61.21 21.35
N ILE A 2 -27.75 -60.72 20.89
CA ILE A 2 -27.49 -59.40 20.27
C ILE A 2 -27.41 -58.20 21.24
N LYS A 3 -26.24 -58.05 21.86
CA LYS A 3 -25.64 -56.75 22.19
C LYS A 3 -24.14 -56.85 21.90
N LEU A 4 -23.75 -56.66 20.65
CA LEU A 4 -22.35 -56.51 20.23
C LEU A 4 -22.31 -55.60 19.00
N LEU A 5 -21.27 -54.78 18.92
CA LEU A 5 -20.88 -53.86 17.84
C LEU A 5 -21.81 -52.67 17.59
N ILE A 6 -21.43 -51.48 18.09
CA ILE A 6 -21.18 -50.26 17.28
C ILE A 6 -20.27 -49.31 18.10
N ILE A 7 -18.97 -49.59 18.19
CA ILE A 7 -17.96 -48.57 18.54
C ILE A 7 -16.71 -48.86 17.72
N LEU A 8 -16.76 -48.57 16.41
CA LEU A 8 -15.59 -48.69 15.54
C LEU A 8 -15.77 -47.87 14.25
N MET A 9 -16.04 -46.55 14.34
CA MET A 9 -16.08 -45.68 13.14
C MET A 9 -15.80 -44.18 13.42
N LEU A 10 -14.85 -43.84 14.31
CA LEU A 10 -14.41 -42.43 14.44
C LEU A 10 -12.89 -42.29 14.64
N SER A 11 -12.12 -43.02 13.84
CA SER A 11 -10.73 -42.64 13.55
C SER A 11 -10.59 -42.42 12.05
N LEU A 12 -11.25 -41.38 11.54
CA LEU A 12 -10.83 -40.81 10.27
C LEU A 12 -9.39 -40.33 10.49
N PRO A 13 -8.39 -40.86 9.76
CA PRO A 13 -7.06 -40.29 9.82
C PRO A 13 -7.23 -38.82 9.44
N ALA A 14 -6.74 -37.93 10.30
CA ALA A 14 -6.59 -36.54 9.94
C ALA A 14 -5.68 -36.50 8.72
N PHE A 15 -6.26 -36.46 7.52
CA PHE A 15 -5.53 -36.23 6.29
C PHE A 15 -4.94 -34.82 6.45
N SER A 16 -3.65 -34.76 6.77
CA SER A 16 -2.89 -33.54 6.64
C SER A 16 -3.00 -33.14 5.18
N LEU A 17 -3.87 -32.18 4.87
CA LEU A 17 -3.99 -31.58 3.55
C LEU A 17 -2.64 -30.96 3.23
N VAL A 18 -1.83 -31.69 2.48
CA VAL A 18 -0.57 -31.17 1.96
C VAL A 18 -0.94 -30.21 0.85
N ILE A 19 -0.81 -28.91 1.11
CA ILE A 19 -1.03 -27.89 0.08
C ILE A 19 0.01 -28.07 -1.02
N THR A 20 -0.41 -28.62 -2.16
CA THR A 20 0.43 -28.84 -3.33
C THR A 20 0.75 -27.53 -4.03
N GLU A 21 1.82 -27.49 -4.82
CA GLU A 21 2.11 -26.30 -5.64
C GLU A 21 0.94 -25.97 -6.59
N ASP A 22 0.22 -26.99 -7.09
CA ASP A 22 -0.92 -26.80 -7.97
C ASP A 22 -2.11 -26.15 -7.25
N MET A 23 -2.37 -26.50 -5.98
CA MET A 23 -3.33 -25.81 -5.13
C MET A 23 -2.90 -24.37 -4.89
N ARG A 24 -1.61 -24.16 -4.56
CA ARG A 24 -1.06 -22.82 -4.38
C ARG A 24 -1.28 -21.97 -5.62
N TRP A 25 -1.10 -22.52 -6.84
CA TRP A 25 -1.28 -21.83 -8.13
C TRP A 25 -2.73 -21.41 -8.43
N LYS A 26 -3.72 -22.09 -7.85
CA LYS A 26 -5.15 -21.82 -8.08
C LYS A 26 -5.74 -20.79 -7.12
N GLU A 27 -5.21 -20.70 -5.89
CA GLU A 27 -5.86 -19.91 -4.83
C GLU A 27 -5.51 -18.41 -4.82
N TYR A 28 -4.44 -17.95 -5.47
CA TYR A 28 -4.01 -16.54 -5.36
C TYR A 28 -3.25 -16.01 -6.58
N GLU A 29 -3.46 -14.74 -6.93
CA GLU A 29 -2.60 -14.04 -7.90
C GLU A 29 -1.23 -13.68 -7.29
N HIS A 30 -1.17 -13.45 -5.97
CA HIS A 30 0.02 -12.98 -5.25
C HIS A 30 0.69 -14.07 -4.42
N SER A 31 1.60 -14.81 -5.05
CA SER A 31 2.20 -16.01 -4.45
C SER A 31 3.16 -15.78 -3.28
N ALA A 32 3.49 -14.52 -2.97
CA ALA A 32 4.27 -14.11 -1.81
C ALA A 32 3.48 -14.25 -0.49
N TYR A 33 2.15 -14.12 -0.53
CA TYR A 33 1.29 -14.06 0.65
C TYR A 33 0.58 -15.38 0.91
N GLN A 34 1.38 -16.42 1.15
CA GLN A 34 0.82 -17.73 1.49
C GLN A 34 0.40 -17.76 2.95
N TYR A 35 -0.90 -17.72 3.18
CA TYR A 35 -1.49 -18.02 4.46
C TYR A 35 -1.39 -19.52 4.78
N LEU A 36 -0.95 -19.83 5.99
CA LEU A 36 -1.04 -21.16 6.59
C LEU A 36 -1.38 -20.97 8.09
N PRO A 37 -2.63 -21.18 8.53
CA PRO A 37 -2.95 -21.18 9.96
C PRO A 37 -2.16 -22.28 10.66
N PRO A 38 -1.99 -22.23 12.00
CA PRO A 38 -1.62 -23.42 12.75
C PRO A 38 -2.56 -24.58 12.40
N MET A 39 -2.01 -25.69 11.90
CA MET A 39 -2.75 -26.89 11.50
C MET A 39 -2.46 -28.07 12.42
N GLY A 40 -3.49 -28.85 12.74
CA GLY A 40 -3.34 -30.08 13.53
C GLY A 40 -2.80 -29.79 14.92
N SER A 41 -1.57 -30.24 15.21
CA SER A 41 -0.92 -30.02 16.50
C SER A 41 -0.01 -28.79 16.56
N GLU A 42 0.06 -28.00 15.50
CA GLU A 42 0.86 -26.78 15.48
C GLU A 42 0.40 -25.76 16.54
N LYS A 43 1.36 -25.16 17.26
CA LYS A 43 1.13 -24.09 18.24
C LYS A 43 2.11 -22.95 18.06
N VAL A 44 1.66 -21.73 18.38
CA VAL A 44 2.53 -20.55 18.46
C VAL A 44 3.41 -20.68 19.70
N VAL A 45 4.72 -20.82 19.52
CA VAL A 45 5.70 -20.98 20.62
C VAL A 45 6.47 -19.69 20.93
N ASN A 46 6.49 -18.75 19.99
CA ASN A 46 7.05 -17.42 20.18
C ASN A 46 6.25 -16.41 19.35
N LYS A 47 6.03 -15.21 19.89
CA LYS A 47 5.30 -14.14 19.23
C LYS A 47 5.77 -12.78 19.72
N VAL A 48 6.13 -11.91 18.80
CA VAL A 48 6.40 -10.49 19.04
C VAL A 48 5.58 -9.66 18.06
N GLU A 49 4.95 -8.61 18.56
CA GLU A 49 4.21 -7.65 17.75
C GLU A 49 4.50 -6.24 18.24
N VAL A 50 4.47 -5.29 17.31
CA VAL A 50 4.42 -3.87 17.61
C VAL A 50 3.14 -3.59 18.41
N LYS A 51 3.31 -3.01 19.60
CA LYS A 51 2.24 -2.64 20.53
C LYS A 51 1.40 -1.48 20.01
N THR A 52 2.05 -0.51 19.35
CA THR A 52 1.36 0.65 18.74
C THR A 52 0.37 0.21 17.65
N ASN A 53 0.52 -1.00 17.09
CA ASN A 53 -0.36 -1.64 16.10
C ASN A 53 -0.72 -0.69 14.93
N PRO A 54 0.10 -0.65 13.87
CA PRO A 54 -0.03 0.33 12.80
C PRO A 54 -1.37 0.21 12.07
N ILE A 55 -1.79 1.33 11.49
CA ILE A 55 -3.07 1.46 10.82
C ILE A 55 -3.04 0.73 9.48
N VAL A 56 -4.05 -0.10 9.24
CA VAL A 56 -4.28 -0.80 7.98
C VAL A 56 -5.02 0.14 7.05
N ARG A 57 -4.51 0.30 5.85
CA ARG A 57 -5.01 1.22 4.85
C ARG A 57 -5.24 0.48 3.53
N ASP A 58 -6.11 1.02 2.68
CA ASP A 58 -6.50 0.44 1.39
C ASP A 58 -6.17 1.41 0.25
N GLN A 59 -5.27 1.01 -0.65
CA GLN A 59 -4.89 1.77 -1.84
C GLN A 59 -5.92 1.68 -2.96
N ASP A 60 -6.94 0.85 -2.77
CA ASP A 60 -7.92 0.55 -3.79
C ASP A 60 -7.22 -0.03 -5.04
N GLY A 61 -7.54 0.45 -6.24
CA GLY A 61 -6.94 0.03 -7.51
C GLY A 61 -5.68 0.76 -7.94
N PHE A 62 -5.18 1.74 -7.17
CA PHE A 62 -4.03 2.55 -7.59
C PHE A 62 -2.69 1.92 -7.20
N GLY A 63 -1.64 2.13 -7.99
CA GLY A 63 -0.27 1.68 -7.74
C GLY A 63 0.46 2.44 -6.62
N THR A 64 -0.20 2.70 -5.48
CA THR A 64 0.30 3.57 -4.40
C THR A 64 0.80 2.85 -3.16
N CYS A 65 1.04 1.53 -3.23
CA CYS A 65 1.50 0.70 -2.11
C CYS A 65 2.64 1.32 -1.29
N TYR A 66 3.59 1.98 -1.98
CA TYR A 66 4.72 2.67 -1.38
C TYR A 66 4.32 3.86 -0.50
N LEU A 67 3.33 4.66 -0.90
CA LEU A 67 2.78 5.75 -0.09
C LEU A 67 2.05 5.20 1.13
N PHE A 68 1.28 4.13 0.95
CA PHE A 68 0.51 3.52 2.03
C PHE A 68 1.43 2.92 3.10
N ALA A 69 2.43 2.13 2.70
CA ALA A 69 3.42 1.58 3.62
C ALA A 69 4.17 2.69 4.38
N MET A 70 4.55 3.76 3.68
CA MET A 70 5.26 4.89 4.28
C MET A 70 4.39 5.74 5.20
N THR A 71 3.14 5.98 4.82
CA THR A 71 2.18 6.73 5.64
C THR A 71 1.86 5.95 6.92
N SER A 72 1.67 4.63 6.85
CA SER A 72 1.49 3.80 8.04
C SER A 72 2.71 3.79 8.96
N LEU A 73 3.94 3.89 8.44
CA LEU A 73 5.14 4.10 9.27
C LEU A 73 5.08 5.45 10.01
N MET A 74 4.70 6.52 9.32
CA MET A 74 4.58 7.85 9.92
C MET A 74 3.45 7.93 10.94
N ASP A 75 2.29 7.33 10.67
CA ASP A 75 1.19 7.22 11.63
C ASP A 75 1.65 6.53 12.91
N GLN A 76 2.35 5.40 12.79
CA GLN A 76 2.90 4.69 13.94
C GLN A 76 3.85 5.58 14.74
N SER A 77 4.77 6.28 14.07
CA SER A 77 5.69 7.19 14.76
C SER A 77 4.93 8.28 15.51
N CYS A 78 3.86 8.82 14.90
CA CYS A 78 3.01 9.81 15.55
C CYS A 78 2.31 9.25 16.79
N LEU A 79 1.67 8.08 16.66
CA LEU A 79 1.00 7.39 17.77
C LEU A 79 1.98 7.12 18.92
N LYS A 80 3.17 6.60 18.60
CA LYS A 80 4.22 6.29 19.59
C LYS A 80 4.73 7.53 20.32
N SER A 81 4.82 8.67 19.62
CA SER A 81 5.22 9.95 20.22
C SER A 81 4.14 10.59 21.11
N GLY A 82 2.89 10.12 21.02
CA GLY A 82 1.74 10.73 21.69
C GLY A 82 1.18 11.97 20.98
N ASN A 83 1.70 12.34 19.80
CA ASN A 83 1.20 13.46 19.00
C ASN A 83 -0.09 13.15 18.23
N CYS A 84 -0.44 11.87 18.09
CA CYS A 84 -1.65 11.42 17.39
C CYS A 84 -2.43 10.41 18.23
N THR A 85 -3.73 10.37 18.00
CA THR A 85 -4.60 9.23 18.34
C THR A 85 -4.83 8.35 17.10
N LYS A 86 -5.51 7.20 17.25
CA LYS A 86 -5.86 6.33 16.11
C LYS A 86 -6.82 7.00 15.10
N ASP A 87 -7.50 8.05 15.54
CA ASP A 87 -8.42 8.83 14.70
C ASP A 87 -7.66 9.93 13.94
N ASP A 88 -6.46 10.32 14.40
CA ASP A 88 -5.58 11.29 13.75
C ASP A 88 -4.71 10.61 12.69
N GLN A 89 -5.32 10.27 11.55
CA GLN A 89 -4.63 9.64 10.42
C GLN A 89 -4.04 10.66 9.47
N ILE A 90 -2.82 10.44 9.00
CA ILE A 90 -2.19 11.29 7.96
C ILE A 90 -2.90 11.08 6.61
N SER A 91 -3.21 12.16 5.89
CA SER A 91 -3.74 12.09 4.53
C SER A 91 -2.72 11.50 3.57
N VAL A 92 -3.01 10.36 2.94
CA VAL A 92 -2.12 9.79 1.90
C VAL A 92 -1.97 10.74 0.71
N LEU A 93 -3.01 11.51 0.38
CA LEU A 93 -2.97 12.47 -0.72
C LEU A 93 -2.03 13.65 -0.42
N ASP A 94 -1.97 14.11 0.82
CA ASP A 94 -1.02 15.17 1.20
C ASP A 94 0.43 14.64 1.20
N VAL A 95 0.64 13.36 1.56
CA VAL A 95 1.95 12.70 1.40
C VAL A 95 2.32 12.63 -0.09
N LEU A 96 1.42 12.14 -0.94
CA LEU A 96 1.61 12.09 -2.39
C LEU A 96 1.98 13.48 -2.95
N GLY A 97 1.20 14.51 -2.61
CA GLY A 97 1.42 15.88 -3.05
C GLY A 97 2.77 16.47 -2.65
N LYS A 98 3.31 16.08 -1.49
CA LYS A 98 4.64 16.53 -1.01
C LYS A 98 5.79 15.75 -1.61
N THR A 99 5.54 14.54 -2.10
CA THR A 99 6.58 13.73 -2.75
C THR A 99 6.87 14.13 -4.19
N GLN A 100 5.90 14.80 -4.85
CA GLN A 100 6.02 15.37 -6.20
C GLN A 100 6.84 14.49 -7.17
N LEU A 101 6.43 13.22 -7.33
CA LEU A 101 7.10 12.29 -8.24
C LEU A 101 6.86 12.73 -9.70
N LYS A 102 7.75 13.58 -10.21
CA LYS A 102 7.64 14.13 -11.57
C LYS A 102 7.90 13.05 -12.60
N SER A 103 6.94 12.87 -13.51
CA SER A 103 7.16 12.18 -14.77
C SER A 103 7.80 13.11 -15.79
N GLY A 104 8.71 12.59 -16.62
CA GLY A 104 9.14 13.27 -17.85
C GLY A 104 8.11 13.14 -18.99
N ASP A 105 7.10 12.28 -18.84
CA ASP A 105 6.03 12.00 -19.79
C ASP A 105 4.68 12.46 -19.21
N GLN A 106 4.00 13.37 -19.92
CA GLN A 106 2.73 13.98 -19.50
C GLN A 106 1.54 13.02 -19.51
N SER A 107 1.71 11.80 -20.03
CA SER A 107 0.63 10.80 -20.13
C SER A 107 0.50 9.89 -18.90
N GLU A 108 1.48 9.89 -17.99
CA GLU A 108 1.49 9.01 -16.81
C GLU A 108 1.62 9.80 -15.51
N PHE A 109 0.60 9.69 -14.64
CA PHE A 109 0.68 10.18 -13.27
C PHE A 109 1.45 9.15 -12.43
N LEU A 110 2.78 9.30 -12.36
CA LEU A 110 3.66 8.35 -11.66
C LEU A 110 3.16 8.10 -10.23
N GLY A 111 2.75 9.15 -9.51
CA GLY A 111 2.35 9.04 -8.11
C GLY A 111 1.23 8.02 -7.80
N LEU A 112 0.26 7.83 -8.71
CA LEU A 112 -0.84 6.84 -8.60
C LEU A 112 -0.55 5.58 -9.42
N ASN A 113 0.53 5.57 -10.21
CA ASN A 113 0.96 4.45 -11.05
C ASN A 113 2.36 3.93 -10.69
N GLY A 114 2.69 3.92 -9.39
CA GLY A 114 3.95 3.40 -8.88
C GLY A 114 4.84 4.42 -8.20
N GLY A 115 5.95 3.93 -7.68
CA GLY A 115 6.90 4.72 -6.90
C GLY A 115 7.71 3.81 -5.99
N ASN A 116 8.58 4.41 -5.18
CA ASN A 116 9.35 3.65 -4.20
C ASN A 116 9.58 4.43 -2.90
N LEU A 117 9.88 3.70 -1.84
CA LEU A 117 10.07 4.26 -0.50
C LEU A 117 11.23 5.27 -0.43
N SER A 118 12.32 5.06 -1.17
CA SER A 118 13.46 5.98 -1.17
C SER A 118 13.10 7.35 -1.74
N GLN A 119 12.32 7.41 -2.82
CA GLN A 119 11.84 8.67 -3.38
C GLN A 119 10.97 9.44 -2.37
N VAL A 120 10.11 8.74 -1.63
CA VAL A 120 9.29 9.38 -0.59
C VAL A 120 10.16 9.95 0.52
N ILE A 121 11.16 9.20 0.99
CA ILE A 121 12.09 9.66 2.01
C ILE A 121 12.88 10.88 1.53
N ASP A 122 13.47 10.81 0.34
CA ASP A 122 14.28 11.89 -0.21
C ASP A 122 13.46 13.18 -0.36
N ALA A 123 12.20 13.06 -0.83
CA ALA A 123 11.32 14.22 -0.98
C ALA A 123 10.89 14.82 0.36
N LEU A 124 10.59 13.99 1.36
CA LEU A 124 10.10 14.45 2.66
C LEU A 124 11.22 14.98 3.57
N THR A 125 12.38 14.32 3.58
CA THR A 125 13.40 14.56 4.60
C THR A 125 14.78 14.88 4.06
N LYS A 126 15.07 14.62 2.78
CA LYS A 126 16.41 14.74 2.18
C LYS A 126 17.50 14.02 2.98
N GLY A 127 17.14 12.92 3.64
CA GLY A 127 18.04 12.14 4.49
C GLY A 127 18.31 12.73 5.89
N GLU A 128 17.62 13.80 6.29
CA GLU A 128 17.75 14.43 7.60
C GLU A 128 16.59 14.08 8.54
N LYS A 129 16.75 14.35 9.84
CA LYS A 129 15.64 14.34 10.78
C LYS A 129 14.90 15.66 10.71
N VAL A 130 13.63 15.62 10.33
CA VAL A 130 12.83 16.85 10.13
C VAL A 130 11.47 16.75 10.81
N SER A 131 10.95 17.89 11.26
CA SER A 131 9.55 17.98 11.70
C SER A 131 8.67 18.04 10.46
N LEU A 132 7.77 17.07 10.33
CA LEU A 132 6.83 17.02 9.23
C LEU A 132 5.44 17.44 9.71
N LYS A 133 4.67 18.03 8.80
CA LYS A 133 3.26 18.32 9.01
C LYS A 133 2.47 17.75 7.85
N PHE A 134 1.31 17.18 8.11
CA PHE A 134 0.43 16.69 7.06
C PHE A 134 -1.02 17.03 7.35
N ALA A 135 -1.85 17.20 6.33
CA ALA A 135 -3.29 17.22 6.49
C ALA A 135 -3.78 15.91 7.11
N LYS A 136 -4.84 15.99 7.92
CA LYS A 136 -5.55 14.79 8.38
C LYS A 136 -6.31 14.13 7.23
N GLU A 137 -6.40 12.80 7.26
CA GLU A 137 -7.16 11.98 6.33
C GLU A 137 -8.64 12.41 6.30
N GLU A 138 -9.24 12.75 7.44
CA GLU A 138 -10.62 13.28 7.51
C GLU A 138 -10.81 14.60 6.74
N CYS A 139 -9.75 15.38 6.53
CA CYS A 139 -9.81 16.66 5.84
C CYS A 139 -9.59 16.50 4.33
N ALA A 140 -8.65 15.63 3.95
CA ALA A 140 -8.33 15.29 2.56
C ALA A 140 -8.32 13.76 2.40
N PRO A 141 -9.49 13.13 2.33
CA PRO A 141 -9.61 11.67 2.31
C PRO A 141 -9.14 11.10 0.98
N TYR A 142 -8.48 9.95 1.01
CA TYR A 142 -8.00 9.25 -0.17
C TYR A 142 -9.16 8.87 -1.11
N GLN A 143 -10.29 8.46 -0.54
CA GLN A 143 -11.49 8.03 -1.27
C GLN A 143 -12.19 9.15 -2.06
N GLN A 144 -11.70 10.39 -2.00
CA GLN A 144 -12.22 11.46 -2.86
C GLN A 144 -11.81 11.28 -4.33
N ILE A 145 -10.77 10.50 -4.60
CA ILE A 145 -10.43 10.04 -5.95
C ILE A 145 -11.24 8.78 -6.23
N GLU A 146 -12.15 8.87 -7.19
CA GLU A 146 -12.97 7.72 -7.58
C GLU A 146 -12.10 6.64 -8.23
N ASN A 147 -12.07 5.45 -7.63
CA ASN A 147 -11.56 4.27 -8.30
C ASN A 147 -12.68 3.61 -9.11
N TYR A 148 -12.54 3.63 -10.42
CA TYR A 148 -13.34 2.78 -11.28
C TYR A 148 -12.60 1.45 -11.34
N ASN A 149 -13.18 0.39 -10.74
CA ASN A 149 -12.65 -0.98 -10.70
C ASN A 149 -12.21 -1.45 -12.08
N ASN A 150 -11.02 -1.05 -12.50
CA ASN A 150 -10.41 -1.46 -13.74
C ASN A 150 -9.72 -2.79 -13.44
N PRO A 151 -10.16 -3.91 -14.05
CA PRO A 151 -9.51 -5.20 -13.84
C PRO A 151 -8.07 -5.23 -14.39
N ASP A 152 -7.69 -4.25 -15.21
CA ASP A 152 -6.33 -4.12 -15.71
C ASP A 152 -5.46 -3.36 -14.68
N ASN A 153 -4.42 -4.04 -14.19
CA ASN A 153 -3.40 -3.54 -13.25
C ASN A 153 -2.52 -2.39 -13.80
N ASP A 154 -2.90 -1.79 -14.93
CA ASP A 154 -2.17 -0.70 -15.59
C ASP A 154 -3.00 0.59 -15.44
N PHE A 155 -2.57 1.49 -14.55
CA PHE A 155 -3.26 2.76 -14.37
C PHE A 155 -3.10 3.60 -15.63
N ARG A 156 -4.23 3.98 -16.24
CA ARG A 156 -4.30 4.95 -17.33
C ARG A 156 -5.32 5.99 -16.96
N ILE A 157 -4.92 7.27 -16.95
CA ILE A 157 -5.80 8.37 -16.50
C ILE A 157 -7.14 8.40 -17.24
N VAL A 158 -7.17 7.96 -18.50
CA VAL A 158 -8.40 7.83 -19.32
C VAL A 158 -9.45 6.90 -18.74
N ASN A 159 -9.06 5.96 -17.88
CA ASN A 159 -9.96 5.03 -17.19
C ASN A 159 -10.55 5.62 -15.90
N TYR A 160 -10.14 6.85 -15.53
CA TYR A 160 -10.55 7.54 -14.31
C TYR A 160 -11.17 8.90 -14.69
N PRO A 161 -12.47 8.95 -15.05
CA PRO A 161 -13.14 10.14 -15.56
C PRO A 161 -12.93 11.41 -14.73
N GLN A 162 -12.95 11.31 -13.40
CA GLN A 162 -12.71 12.46 -12.52
C GLN A 162 -11.27 12.98 -12.67
N LEU A 163 -10.25 12.11 -12.67
CA LEU A 163 -8.86 12.51 -12.87
C LEU A 163 -8.61 13.01 -14.28
N LEU A 164 -9.20 12.36 -15.29
CA LEU A 164 -9.16 12.80 -16.68
C LEU A 164 -9.72 14.23 -16.82
N ALA A 165 -10.88 14.50 -16.24
CA ALA A 165 -11.48 15.83 -16.22
C ALA A 165 -10.57 16.87 -15.56
N ILE A 166 -9.95 16.55 -14.41
CA ILE A 166 -9.00 17.46 -13.74
C ILE A 166 -7.78 17.71 -14.64
N ASN A 167 -7.30 16.70 -15.37
CA ASN A 167 -6.19 16.83 -16.31
C ASN A 167 -6.54 17.69 -17.53
N GLU A 168 -7.72 17.50 -18.11
CA GLU A 168 -8.22 18.35 -19.21
C GLU A 168 -8.39 19.80 -18.76
N ILE A 169 -8.93 20.03 -17.56
CA ILE A 169 -9.01 21.36 -16.95
C ILE A 169 -7.62 21.96 -16.80
N TYR A 170 -6.64 21.22 -16.27
CA TYR A 170 -5.26 21.70 -16.12
C TYR A 170 -4.70 22.20 -17.46
N HIS A 171 -4.76 21.37 -18.51
CA HIS A 171 -4.24 21.74 -19.83
C HIS A 171 -4.99 22.91 -20.46
N GLN A 172 -6.32 22.90 -20.42
CA GLN A 172 -7.12 23.97 -21.01
C GLN A 172 -6.92 25.31 -20.30
N VAL A 173 -6.82 25.29 -18.97
CA VAL A 173 -6.55 26.50 -18.17
C VAL A 173 -5.12 26.97 -18.39
N LYS A 174 -4.14 26.05 -18.45
CA LYS A 174 -2.72 26.40 -18.72
C LYS A 174 -2.57 27.06 -20.08
N ASP A 175 -3.13 26.47 -21.13
CA ASP A 175 -3.06 26.98 -22.50
C ASP A 175 -3.77 28.33 -22.66
N SER A 176 -4.90 28.51 -21.99
CA SER A 176 -5.65 29.78 -22.01
C SER A 176 -4.92 30.88 -21.25
N SER A 177 -4.33 30.55 -20.10
CA SER A 177 -3.64 31.52 -19.23
C SER A 177 -2.26 31.92 -19.76
N LEU A 178 -1.61 31.07 -20.58
CA LEU A 178 -0.39 31.43 -21.29
C LEU A 178 -0.59 32.53 -22.34
N LYS A 179 -1.83 32.74 -22.81
CA LYS A 179 -2.14 33.75 -23.84
C LYS A 179 -2.36 35.14 -23.24
N ASP A 180 -3.14 35.25 -22.15
CA ASP A 180 -3.57 36.54 -21.60
C ASP A 180 -3.26 36.73 -20.10
N GLY A 181 -2.57 35.77 -19.45
CA GLY A 181 -2.20 35.83 -18.03
C GLY A 181 -3.36 35.68 -17.04
N VAL A 182 -4.60 35.56 -17.52
CA VAL A 182 -5.82 35.47 -16.70
C VAL A 182 -6.72 34.35 -17.23
N CYS A 183 -7.17 33.46 -16.35
CA CYS A 183 -8.23 32.52 -16.71
C CYS A 183 -9.61 33.17 -16.61
N ASN A 184 -10.09 33.71 -17.73
CA ASN A 184 -11.41 34.38 -17.80
C ASN A 184 -12.61 33.42 -17.67
N LYS A 185 -12.39 32.10 -17.78
CA LYS A 185 -13.43 31.06 -17.74
C LYS A 185 -13.41 30.19 -16.47
N CYS A 186 -12.57 30.47 -15.49
CA CYS A 186 -12.39 29.61 -14.32
C CYS A 186 -13.50 29.74 -13.25
N THR A 187 -14.75 29.58 -13.69
CA THR A 187 -15.96 29.57 -12.85
C THR A 187 -16.37 28.13 -12.52
N GLU A 188 -17.22 27.94 -11.50
CA GLU A 188 -17.76 26.62 -11.19
C GLU A 188 -18.49 26.00 -12.38
N ASP A 189 -19.25 26.80 -13.13
CA ASP A 189 -20.03 26.33 -14.28
C ASP A 189 -19.13 25.77 -15.38
N PHE A 190 -17.98 26.39 -15.62
CA PHE A 190 -16.98 25.85 -16.53
C PHE A 190 -16.46 24.47 -16.09
N PHE A 191 -16.19 24.27 -14.80
CA PHE A 191 -15.69 22.97 -14.32
C PHE A 191 -16.77 21.88 -14.35
N LYS A 192 -18.04 22.24 -14.13
CA LYS A 192 -19.18 21.31 -14.17
C LYS A 192 -19.40 20.71 -15.56
N ASP A 193 -18.94 21.37 -16.62
CA ASP A 193 -18.99 20.83 -17.99
C ASP A 193 -18.10 19.60 -18.19
N PHE A 194 -17.07 19.41 -17.36
CA PHE A 194 -16.15 18.26 -17.46
C PHE A 194 -16.59 17.07 -16.60
N PHE A 195 -17.05 17.34 -15.38
CA PHE A 195 -17.39 16.30 -14.41
C PHE A 195 -18.29 16.85 -13.29
N PRO A 196 -19.19 16.05 -12.70
CA PRO A 196 -20.03 16.44 -11.56
C PRO A 196 -19.22 16.51 -10.24
N PHE A 197 -18.29 17.44 -10.14
CA PHE A 197 -17.45 17.63 -8.94
C PHE A 197 -18.27 18.06 -7.72
N SER A 198 -17.81 17.67 -6.52
CA SER A 198 -18.37 18.16 -5.26
C SER A 198 -18.11 19.66 -5.08
N SER A 199 -18.94 20.35 -4.30
CA SER A 199 -18.77 21.79 -4.04
C SER A 199 -17.39 22.14 -3.49
N SER A 200 -16.82 21.30 -2.61
CA SER A 200 -15.47 21.51 -2.09
C SER A 200 -14.38 21.34 -3.16
N MET A 201 -14.58 20.43 -4.11
CA MET A 201 -13.63 20.23 -5.20
C MET A 201 -13.74 21.35 -6.25
N LEU A 202 -14.94 21.86 -6.52
CA LEU A 202 -15.15 23.05 -7.36
C LEU A 202 -14.44 24.29 -6.81
N GLU A 203 -14.54 24.53 -5.49
CA GLU A 203 -13.80 25.62 -4.83
C GLU A 203 -12.28 25.43 -4.99
N SER A 204 -11.79 24.21 -4.80
CA SER A 204 -10.37 23.89 -4.98
C SER A 204 -9.89 24.02 -6.42
N LEU A 205 -10.70 23.61 -7.41
CA LEU A 205 -10.43 23.80 -8.84
C LEU A 205 -10.34 25.28 -9.19
N SER A 206 -11.29 26.09 -8.74
CA SER A 206 -11.26 27.54 -8.97
C SER A 206 -9.97 28.15 -8.40
N ARG A 207 -9.63 27.81 -7.15
CA ARG A 207 -8.38 28.24 -6.51
C ARG A 207 -7.14 27.79 -7.30
N ALA A 208 -7.03 26.51 -7.63
CA ALA A 208 -5.88 25.96 -8.35
C ALA A 208 -5.71 26.65 -9.72
N ALA A 209 -6.82 26.88 -10.41
CA ALA A 209 -6.85 27.51 -11.72
C ALA A 209 -6.42 28.99 -11.66
N THR A 210 -6.72 29.73 -10.59
CA THR A 210 -6.17 31.09 -10.40
C THR A 210 -4.65 31.12 -10.18
N LYS A 211 -4.06 30.00 -9.73
CA LYS A 211 -2.61 29.85 -9.50
C LYS A 211 -1.88 29.18 -10.67
N ILE A 212 -2.57 28.86 -11.77
CA ILE A 212 -2.05 28.01 -12.85
C ILE A 212 -0.74 28.52 -13.49
N THR A 213 -0.50 29.82 -13.46
CA THR A 213 0.74 30.43 -13.98
C THR A 213 1.95 30.09 -13.13
N SER A 214 1.77 29.88 -11.82
CA SER A 214 2.82 29.42 -10.89
C SER A 214 2.98 27.90 -10.82
N ILE A 215 1.97 27.16 -11.27
CA ILE A 215 1.96 25.68 -11.23
C ILE A 215 2.71 25.14 -12.44
N ASN A 216 3.75 24.35 -12.22
CA ASN A 216 4.66 23.92 -13.29
C ASN A 216 4.32 22.55 -13.87
N ALA A 217 3.52 21.76 -13.16
CA ALA A 217 3.19 20.40 -13.54
C ALA A 217 1.76 20.03 -13.10
N PHE A 218 1.19 19.03 -13.76
CA PHE A 218 -0.15 18.54 -13.44
C PHE A 218 -0.23 18.04 -12.00
N GLU A 219 0.82 17.42 -11.46
CA GLU A 219 0.84 16.88 -10.11
C GLU A 219 0.71 17.96 -9.03
N GLU A 220 1.30 19.13 -9.29
CA GLU A 220 1.15 20.29 -8.41
C GLU A 220 -0.27 20.87 -8.50
N PHE A 221 -0.88 20.89 -9.70
CA PHE A 221 -2.28 21.26 -9.88
C PHE A 221 -3.22 20.31 -9.14
N LEU A 222 -3.03 19.00 -9.33
CA LEU A 222 -3.83 17.96 -8.71
C LEU A 222 -3.74 18.04 -7.19
N ASN A 223 -2.56 18.29 -6.62
CA ASN A 223 -2.40 18.49 -5.18
C ASN A 223 -3.20 19.71 -4.67
N GLU A 224 -3.17 20.83 -5.39
CA GLU A 224 -3.98 22.00 -5.05
C GLU A 224 -5.49 21.73 -5.14
N VAL A 225 -5.92 20.82 -6.01
CA VAL A 225 -7.32 20.41 -6.15
C VAL A 225 -7.74 19.46 -5.02
N LEU A 226 -6.95 18.42 -4.76
CA LEU A 226 -7.28 17.33 -3.84
C LEU A 226 -7.07 17.68 -2.35
N ILE A 227 -6.26 18.70 -2.05
CA ILE A 227 -6.04 19.17 -0.68
C ILE A 227 -6.72 20.54 -0.50
N PRO A 228 -7.93 20.59 0.08
CA PRO A 228 -8.61 21.85 0.35
C PRO A 228 -7.75 22.81 1.19
N LYS A 229 -7.86 24.12 0.94
CA LYS A 229 -7.10 25.14 1.70
C LYS A 229 -7.32 25.04 3.21
N LYS A 230 -8.53 24.71 3.66
CA LYS A 230 -8.86 24.48 5.08
C LYS A 230 -8.03 23.35 5.73
N CYS A 231 -7.48 22.42 4.93
CA CYS A 231 -6.62 21.34 5.39
C CYS A 231 -5.16 21.77 5.59
N GLN A 232 -4.82 22.98 5.15
CA GLN A 232 -3.54 23.63 5.44
C GLN A 232 -3.57 24.42 6.76
N GLU A 233 -4.74 24.55 7.40
CA GLU A 233 -4.89 25.18 8.71
C GLU A 233 -4.36 24.27 9.83
N ASP A 234 -3.75 24.86 10.86
CA ASP A 234 -3.07 24.14 11.95
C ASP A 234 -3.97 23.10 12.67
N LYS A 235 -5.28 23.36 12.79
CA LYS A 235 -6.26 22.44 13.42
C LYS A 235 -6.55 21.19 12.60
N SER A 236 -6.32 21.27 11.29
CA SER A 236 -6.60 20.21 10.32
C SER A 236 -5.32 19.42 9.96
N GLN A 237 -4.24 19.68 10.68
CA GLN A 237 -2.93 19.10 10.42
C GLN A 237 -2.44 18.26 11.60
N ILE A 238 -1.76 17.17 11.26
CA ILE A 238 -0.95 16.37 12.16
C ILE A 238 0.49 16.91 12.12
N LYS A 239 1.06 17.16 13.29
CA LYS A 239 2.45 17.59 13.45
C LYS A 239 3.27 16.42 14.00
N LEU A 240 4.16 15.88 13.18
CA LEU A 240 5.08 14.82 13.60
C LEU A 240 6.25 15.43 14.37
N ALA A 241 6.68 14.74 15.43
CA ALA A 241 7.98 15.01 16.02
C ALA A 241 9.08 14.83 14.96
N PRO A 242 10.29 15.42 15.15
CA PRO A 242 11.39 15.21 14.24
C PRO A 242 11.60 13.73 13.94
N ILE A 243 11.43 13.34 12.68
CA ILE A 243 11.48 11.96 12.22
C ILE A 243 12.58 11.82 11.17
N GLY A 244 13.37 10.76 11.30
CA GLY A 244 14.32 10.30 10.30
C GLY A 244 13.94 8.92 9.80
N PHE A 245 14.49 8.53 8.66
CA PHE A 245 14.27 7.20 8.09
C PHE A 245 15.60 6.53 7.80
N LYS A 246 15.69 5.26 8.20
CA LYS A 246 16.84 4.41 7.91
C LYS A 246 16.44 3.35 6.91
N GLN A 247 17.32 3.11 5.94
CA GLN A 247 17.16 2.10 4.91
C GLN A 247 18.31 1.09 4.96
N GLU A 248 17.97 -0.21 4.97
CA GLU A 248 18.95 -1.30 5.01
C GLU A 248 18.64 -2.35 3.94
N ARG A 249 19.67 -2.82 3.23
CA ARG A 249 19.59 -3.96 2.34
C ARG A 249 20.01 -5.21 3.09
N ILE A 250 19.11 -6.18 3.22
CA ILE A 250 19.36 -7.40 4.01
C ILE A 250 19.12 -8.61 3.12
N SER A 251 20.15 -9.32 2.68
CA SER A 251 20.02 -10.46 1.75
C SER A 251 19.97 -11.84 2.42
N ASP A 252 20.14 -11.89 3.74
CA ASP A 252 20.14 -13.13 4.52
C ASP A 252 18.87 -13.24 5.39
N VAL A 253 18.24 -14.41 5.38
CA VAL A 253 16.95 -14.63 6.06
C VAL A 253 17.08 -14.53 7.57
N GLU A 254 18.19 -14.99 8.15
CA GLU A 254 18.39 -14.94 9.59
C GLU A 254 18.66 -13.52 10.06
N LYS A 255 19.48 -12.75 9.34
CA LYS A 255 19.68 -11.31 9.58
C LYS A 255 18.39 -10.53 9.42
N PHE A 256 17.58 -10.84 8.41
CA PHE A 256 16.27 -10.20 8.23
C PHE A 256 15.36 -10.46 9.42
N ARG A 257 15.27 -11.72 9.85
CA ARG A 257 14.48 -12.12 11.01
C ARG A 257 14.93 -11.45 12.31
N ASN A 258 16.22 -11.45 12.56
CA ASN A 258 16.79 -10.82 13.75
C ASN A 258 16.51 -9.31 13.73
N LYS A 259 16.66 -8.66 12.56
CA LYS A 259 16.36 -7.24 12.42
C LYS A 259 14.89 -6.92 12.65
N MET A 260 13.97 -7.69 12.06
CA MET A 260 12.54 -7.48 12.23
C MET A 260 12.12 -7.68 13.69
N THR A 261 12.61 -8.73 14.34
CA THR A 261 12.36 -9.01 15.76
C THR A 261 12.87 -7.85 16.64
N GLU A 262 14.09 -7.37 16.40
CA GLU A 262 14.68 -6.21 17.10
C GLU A 262 13.78 -4.95 16.98
N LEU A 263 13.27 -4.68 15.78
CA LEU A 263 12.39 -3.54 15.54
C LEU A 263 11.04 -3.71 16.28
N PHE A 264 10.43 -4.89 16.21
CA PHE A 264 9.15 -5.15 16.86
C PHE A 264 9.24 -5.08 18.39
N GLU A 265 10.33 -5.58 18.98
CA GLU A 265 10.60 -5.47 20.43
C GLU A 265 10.72 -4.00 20.89
N LYS A 266 11.23 -3.13 20.01
CA LYS A 266 11.33 -1.68 20.22
C LYS A 266 10.06 -0.92 19.84
N ASP A 267 8.96 -1.63 19.57
CA ASP A 267 7.70 -1.06 19.10
C ASP A 267 7.88 -0.21 17.83
N LYS A 268 8.54 -0.80 16.82
CA LYS A 268 8.74 -0.22 15.49
C LYS A 268 8.35 -1.20 14.40
N SER A 269 7.57 -0.74 13.44
CA SER A 269 7.32 -1.44 12.18
C SER A 269 8.44 -1.17 11.18
N ALA A 270 8.45 -1.97 10.11
CA ALA A 270 9.32 -1.74 8.96
C ALA A 270 8.50 -1.78 7.66
N ALA A 271 8.68 -0.79 6.78
CA ALA A 271 8.18 -0.85 5.41
C ALA A 271 9.20 -1.59 4.54
N ILE A 272 8.72 -2.54 3.75
CA ILE A 272 9.54 -3.42 2.94
C ILE A 272 9.25 -3.15 1.47
N SER A 273 10.29 -2.79 0.72
CA SER A 273 10.26 -2.81 -0.75
C SER A 273 10.59 -4.22 -1.22
N SER A 274 9.68 -4.83 -1.97
CA SER A 274 9.76 -6.23 -2.36
C SER A 274 9.01 -6.50 -3.67
N CYS A 275 9.08 -7.74 -4.12
CA CYS A 275 8.29 -8.20 -5.24
C CYS A 275 6.89 -8.65 -4.81
N THR A 276 5.85 -8.29 -5.56
CA THR A 276 4.67 -9.15 -5.68
C THR A 276 4.88 -10.08 -6.84
N TRP A 277 5.09 -11.36 -6.54
CA TRP A 277 5.04 -12.39 -7.57
C TRP A 277 3.60 -12.55 -8.07
N THR A 278 3.34 -11.89 -9.18
CA THR A 278 2.08 -12.02 -9.91
C THR A 278 2.19 -13.16 -10.90
N ARG A 279 1.17 -14.00 -10.90
CA ARG A 279 1.06 -15.16 -11.78
C ARG A 279 0.34 -14.75 -13.05
N TYR A 280 0.83 -15.24 -14.18
CA TYR A 280 0.16 -15.05 -15.47
C TYR A 280 0.33 -16.27 -16.35
N CYS A 281 -0.55 -16.40 -17.33
CA CYS A 281 -0.42 -17.42 -18.38
C CYS A 281 0.26 -16.81 -19.59
N ASN A 282 1.27 -17.50 -20.13
CA ASN A 282 1.91 -17.09 -21.38
C ASN A 282 0.95 -17.16 -22.58
N ASP A 283 -0.11 -17.97 -22.49
CA ASP A 283 -1.17 -18.00 -23.48
C ASP A 283 -2.20 -16.89 -23.18
N PRO A 284 -2.26 -15.82 -24.00
CA PRO A 284 -3.15 -14.68 -23.75
C PRO A 284 -4.63 -15.03 -23.94
N SER A 285 -4.96 -16.19 -24.53
CA SER A 285 -6.35 -16.65 -24.64
C SER A 285 -6.90 -17.18 -23.30
N ILE A 286 -6.02 -17.51 -22.36
CA ILE A 286 -6.38 -18.07 -21.06
C ILE A 286 -6.54 -16.95 -20.03
N LYS A 287 -7.81 -16.62 -19.74
CA LYS A 287 -8.16 -15.58 -18.75
C LYS A 287 -8.09 -16.07 -17.30
N TYR A 288 -8.32 -17.36 -17.07
CA TYR A 288 -8.36 -17.94 -15.72
C TYR A 288 -7.11 -18.79 -15.47
N MET A 289 -6.34 -18.43 -14.44
CA MET A 289 -5.09 -19.13 -14.10
C MET A 289 -5.28 -20.63 -13.83
N GLU A 290 -6.45 -21.04 -13.35
CA GLU A 290 -6.79 -22.44 -13.11
C GLU A 290 -6.77 -23.29 -14.39
N MET A 291 -7.04 -22.66 -15.54
CA MET A 291 -7.05 -23.28 -16.87
C MET A 291 -5.68 -23.21 -17.55
N CYS A 292 -4.70 -22.49 -16.98
CA CYS A 292 -3.38 -22.33 -17.56
C CYS A 292 -2.56 -23.63 -17.47
N PRO A 293 -2.12 -24.21 -18.61
CA PRO A 293 -1.23 -25.38 -18.62
C PRO A 293 0.05 -25.11 -17.85
N LYS A 294 0.57 -26.10 -17.12
CA LYS A 294 1.71 -25.92 -16.20
C LYS A 294 2.94 -25.32 -16.87
N GLU A 295 3.20 -25.74 -18.10
CA GLU A 295 4.29 -25.29 -18.95
C GLU A 295 4.15 -23.82 -19.41
N GLN A 296 2.92 -23.29 -19.43
CA GLN A 296 2.62 -21.90 -19.78
C GLN A 296 2.53 -20.98 -18.56
N ARG A 297 2.55 -21.53 -17.34
CA ARG A 297 2.49 -20.73 -16.12
C ARG A 297 3.79 -19.98 -15.94
N LYS A 298 3.69 -18.66 -15.87
CA LYS A 298 4.82 -17.76 -15.57
C LYS A 298 4.53 -16.92 -14.35
N ARG A 299 5.61 -16.35 -13.81
CA ARG A 299 5.56 -15.35 -12.76
C ARG A 299 6.34 -14.16 -13.26
N TYR A 300 5.81 -12.98 -13.05
CA TYR A 300 6.58 -11.76 -13.18
C TYR A 300 6.73 -11.11 -11.81
N CYS A 301 7.79 -10.32 -11.69
CA CYS A 301 8.02 -9.56 -10.48
C CYS A 301 7.48 -8.14 -10.63
N GLY A 302 6.38 -7.84 -9.96
CA GLY A 302 5.88 -6.48 -9.82
C GLY A 302 6.48 -5.81 -8.59
N GLY A 303 6.96 -4.58 -8.71
CA GLY A 303 7.42 -3.81 -7.55
C GLY A 303 6.26 -3.57 -6.58
N HIS A 304 6.51 -3.80 -5.29
CA HIS A 304 5.49 -3.65 -4.26
C HIS A 304 6.09 -3.22 -2.92
N ALA A 305 5.27 -2.57 -2.11
CA ALA A 305 5.63 -2.17 -0.76
C ALA A 305 4.56 -2.56 0.25
N TYR A 306 4.98 -3.02 1.42
CA TYR A 306 4.09 -3.36 2.53
C TYR A 306 4.75 -3.07 3.86
N LEU A 307 3.98 -3.10 4.93
CA LEU A 307 4.48 -2.91 6.29
C LEU A 307 4.54 -4.25 7.03
N LEU A 308 5.61 -4.48 7.79
CA LEU A 308 5.70 -5.55 8.76
C LEU A 308 5.57 -5.01 10.18
N SER A 309 4.81 -5.72 11.02
CA SER A 309 4.49 -5.29 12.40
C SER A 309 4.58 -6.41 13.43
N GLY A 310 4.90 -7.64 13.02
CA GLY A 310 4.95 -8.76 13.94
C GLY A 310 5.64 -9.97 13.37
N PHE A 311 6.08 -10.84 14.27
CA PHE A 311 6.71 -12.11 13.98
C PHE A 311 6.16 -13.18 14.91
N ARG A 312 5.90 -14.38 14.40
CA ARG A 312 5.55 -15.56 15.20
C ARG A 312 6.22 -16.82 14.70
N LYS A 313 6.60 -17.68 15.64
CA LYS A 313 7.10 -19.04 15.38
C LYS A 313 6.03 -20.05 15.74
N ILE A 314 5.73 -20.94 14.80
CA ILE A 314 4.74 -22.00 14.94
C ILE A 314 5.48 -23.34 14.87
N CYS A 315 5.23 -24.26 15.80
CA CYS A 315 5.86 -25.58 15.82
C CYS A 315 4.82 -26.68 16.04
N ASP A 316 5.03 -27.84 15.41
CA ASP A 316 4.26 -29.07 15.69
C ASP A 316 4.82 -29.84 16.90
N ASP A 317 4.13 -30.91 17.32
CA ASP A 317 4.57 -31.79 18.43
C ASP A 317 5.91 -32.49 18.17
N LYS A 318 6.41 -32.49 16.92
CA LYS A 318 7.71 -33.06 16.51
C LYS A 318 8.80 -32.00 16.45
N ASN A 319 8.56 -30.80 17.00
CA ASN A 319 9.45 -29.64 16.94
C ASN A 319 9.81 -29.19 15.52
N LYS A 320 8.99 -29.51 14.51
CA LYS A 320 9.12 -28.91 13.19
C LYS A 320 8.45 -27.55 13.22
N CYS A 321 9.23 -26.52 12.94
CA CYS A 321 8.79 -25.14 13.07
C CYS A 321 8.78 -24.41 11.74
N ARG A 322 7.89 -23.43 11.63
CA ARG A 322 7.85 -22.43 10.58
C ARG A 322 7.62 -21.05 11.17
N ASN A 323 8.07 -20.04 10.45
CA ASN A 323 7.98 -18.65 10.88
C ASN A 323 6.97 -17.89 10.02
N GLN A 324 6.33 -16.89 10.64
CA GLN A 324 5.41 -16.00 9.95
C GLN A 324 5.64 -14.55 10.37
N TYR A 325 5.37 -13.64 9.44
CA TYR A 325 5.29 -12.21 9.69
C TYR A 325 3.87 -11.71 9.58
N ARG A 326 3.54 -10.68 10.37
CA ARG A 326 2.30 -9.92 10.22
C ARG A 326 2.53 -8.81 9.20
N VAL A 327 1.88 -8.93 8.05
CA VAL A 327 1.94 -8.04 6.91
C VAL A 327 0.70 -7.14 6.91
N HIS A 328 0.90 -5.83 6.87
CA HIS A 328 -0.14 -4.89 6.48
C HIS A 328 0.11 -4.54 5.02
N ASN A 329 -0.77 -5.04 4.16
CA ASN A 329 -0.74 -4.78 2.74
C ASN A 329 -1.71 -3.64 2.43
N SER A 330 -1.42 -2.91 1.36
CA SER A 330 -2.26 -1.84 0.86
C SER A 330 -3.53 -2.33 0.16
N TRP A 331 -3.77 -3.63 0.02
CA TRP A 331 -5.06 -4.18 -0.44
C TRP A 331 -6.15 -4.24 0.65
N GLY A 332 -5.96 -3.50 1.75
CA GLY A 332 -6.96 -3.27 2.77
C GLY A 332 -7.42 -4.51 3.54
N LYS A 333 -8.65 -4.43 4.05
CA LYS A 333 -9.23 -5.42 4.97
C LYS A 333 -9.45 -6.79 4.33
N ASN A 334 -9.67 -6.84 3.03
CA ASN A 334 -9.85 -8.12 2.32
C ASN A 334 -8.59 -8.98 2.50
N PHE A 335 -7.41 -8.39 2.29
CA PHE A 335 -6.15 -9.09 2.53
C PHE A 335 -6.02 -9.61 3.96
N GLU A 336 -6.35 -8.80 4.96
CA GLU A 336 -6.26 -9.20 6.36
C GLU A 336 -7.21 -10.37 6.69
N VAL A 337 -8.46 -10.29 6.25
CA VAL A 337 -9.47 -11.32 6.50
C VAL A 337 -9.04 -12.66 5.91
N PHE A 338 -8.51 -12.66 4.68
CA PHE A 338 -8.11 -13.90 4.03
C PHE A 338 -6.77 -14.47 4.51
N ASN A 339 -5.95 -13.70 5.23
CA ASN A 339 -4.61 -14.11 5.67
C ASN A 339 -4.46 -14.15 7.20
N ASP A 340 -5.51 -14.50 7.96
CA ASP A 340 -5.48 -14.54 9.44
C ASP A 340 -4.95 -13.23 10.04
N ASN A 341 -5.59 -12.10 9.74
CA ASN A 341 -5.15 -10.78 10.18
C ASN A 341 -3.71 -10.43 9.72
N GLY A 342 -3.33 -10.92 8.53
CA GLY A 342 -2.08 -10.60 7.85
C GLY A 342 -0.90 -11.52 8.15
N TRP A 343 -1.08 -12.67 8.80
CA TRP A 343 0.01 -13.62 9.08
C TRP A 343 0.42 -14.44 7.84
N VAL A 344 1.64 -14.20 7.36
CA VAL A 344 2.19 -14.76 6.11
C VAL A 344 3.49 -15.51 6.39
N ASN A 345 3.72 -16.64 5.69
CA ASN A 345 4.94 -17.44 5.85
C ASN A 345 6.22 -16.70 5.43
N GLU A 346 7.24 -16.75 6.30
CA GLU A 346 8.55 -16.13 6.10
C GLU A 346 9.22 -16.57 4.79
N ASP A 347 9.26 -17.86 4.49
CA ASP A 347 9.99 -18.37 3.33
C ASP A 347 9.47 -17.79 2.01
N SER A 348 8.14 -17.68 1.88
CA SER A 348 7.50 -17.13 0.67
C SER A 348 7.70 -15.62 0.59
N LEU A 349 7.54 -14.93 1.72
CA LEU A 349 7.72 -13.49 1.81
C LEU A 349 9.17 -13.07 1.52
N PHE A 350 10.13 -13.76 2.14
CA PHE A 350 11.55 -13.47 1.99
C PHE A 350 12.04 -13.77 0.57
N LYS A 351 11.60 -14.87 -0.04
CA LYS A 351 11.96 -15.19 -1.43
C LYS A 351 11.42 -14.13 -2.41
N ALA A 352 10.18 -13.66 -2.21
CA ALA A 352 9.63 -12.57 -3.01
C ALA A 352 10.38 -11.25 -2.77
N TYR A 353 10.75 -10.96 -1.52
CA TYR A 353 11.63 -9.84 -1.20
C TYR A 353 12.95 -9.93 -1.99
N LEU A 354 13.58 -11.11 -2.07
CA LEU A 354 14.84 -11.26 -2.78
C LEU A 354 14.78 -10.95 -4.28
N ASP A 355 13.67 -11.23 -4.93
CA ASP A 355 13.56 -11.17 -6.40
C ASP A 355 13.40 -9.75 -6.98
N LEU A 356 13.11 -8.72 -6.17
CA LEU A 356 12.94 -7.35 -6.67
C LEU A 356 14.25 -6.73 -7.19
N GLY A 357 15.42 -7.23 -6.76
CA GLY A 357 16.72 -6.62 -7.06
C GLY A 357 16.99 -5.27 -6.35
N ASN A 358 15.95 -4.60 -5.82
CA ASN A 358 16.03 -3.39 -5.02
C ASN A 358 15.42 -3.57 -3.61
N GLN A 359 15.73 -4.71 -2.98
CA GLN A 359 15.40 -5.07 -1.61
C GLN A 359 15.74 -3.97 -0.61
N LEU A 360 14.74 -3.48 0.12
CA LEU A 360 14.95 -2.40 1.07
C LEU A 360 14.04 -2.52 2.29
N VAL A 361 14.66 -2.55 3.47
CA VAL A 361 13.99 -2.45 4.76
C VAL A 361 14.06 -0.99 5.21
N THR A 362 12.90 -0.35 5.33
CA THR A 362 12.78 1.06 5.75
C THR A 362 12.11 1.12 7.12
N TYR A 363 12.67 1.89 8.04
CA TYR A 363 12.07 2.10 9.37
C TYR A 363 12.45 3.48 9.93
N THR A 364 11.74 3.91 10.96
CA THR A 364 11.93 5.24 11.55
C THR A 364 13.12 5.27 12.52
N GLU A 365 13.91 6.32 12.46
CA GLU A 365 14.95 6.63 13.44
C GLU A 365 14.30 7.34 14.64
N ASP A 366 14.69 6.95 15.86
CA ASP A 366 14.34 7.71 17.08
C ASP A 366 15.31 8.88 17.21
#